data_AF-A0A7V2WDD1-F1
#
_entry.id   AF-A0A7V2WDD1-F1
#
_cell.length_a   1.000
_cell.length_b   1.000
_cell.length_c   1.000
_cell.angle_alpha   90.00
_cell.angle_beta   90.00
_cell.angle_gamma   90.00
#
_symmetry.space_group_name_H-M   'P 1'
#
loop_
_entity.id
_entity.type
_entity.pdbx_description
1 polymer ?
#
loop_
_entity_poly.entity_id
_entity_poly.type
_entity_poly.pdbx_seq_one_letter_code
_entity_poly.pdbx_strand_id
1 'polypeptide(L)'
;EMLKDFQFNYVILDESQAIKNPASRRYKAAGLLKAKNRLALTGTPIENSTFDLYAQMSFVNRGFFGSSNNFKTSFSNPIDKEGNEVIATELQKMVNPFILRRTKEMVARELPPKTEDILFCEMDAAQRKVYDAYRNEYRNRLLGNIQEQGLGKSKMMVLEALTRLRQICDSPLLLNKDDVNVSDSVKIRELIRHINDKTANHKILIFSQFVTMLGLIKAELDKYGIDYEYLDGQSSRKQRQLSVNRFQDNADLRVFLISLKAGGTGINLTAADYVYVVDPWWNPAVENQAIDRCYRIGQDKNVFAYRMICTNTVEEKILQLQQKKKKIATDIIQTDESIMKNLSVKDIESLFS
;
A
#
# COMPACT_ATOMS: atom_id res chain seq x y z
N GLU A 1 10.90 -27.10 -13.17
CA GLU A 1 10.83 -28.57 -13.29
C GLU A 1 11.86 -29.26 -12.41
N MET A 2 13.13 -28.86 -12.43
CA MET A 2 14.23 -29.44 -11.62
C MET A 2 13.93 -29.66 -10.12
N LEU A 3 13.20 -28.74 -9.46
CA LEU A 3 12.96 -28.81 -8.00
C LEU A 3 11.80 -29.73 -7.59
N LYS A 4 10.98 -30.21 -8.53
CA LYS A 4 9.78 -31.03 -8.23
C LYS A 4 10.14 -32.42 -7.68
N ASP A 5 11.24 -32.97 -8.14
CA ASP A 5 11.66 -34.33 -7.80
C ASP A 5 12.57 -34.37 -6.57
N PHE A 6 13.09 -33.22 -6.15
CA PHE A 6 13.89 -33.09 -4.95
C PHE A 6 13.03 -33.16 -3.68
N GLN A 7 13.50 -33.91 -2.67
CA GLN A 7 12.82 -34.05 -1.39
C GLN A 7 13.44 -33.11 -0.34
N PHE A 8 12.73 -32.05 0.00
CA PHE A 8 13.19 -31.07 0.97
C PHE A 8 12.83 -31.48 2.41
N ASN A 9 13.68 -31.12 3.38
CA ASN A 9 13.30 -31.16 4.79
C ASN A 9 12.35 -30.01 5.13
N TYR A 10 12.61 -28.81 4.60
CA TYR A 10 11.80 -27.61 4.78
C TYR A 10 11.55 -26.91 3.45
N VAL A 11 10.34 -26.40 3.28
CA VAL A 11 10.05 -25.34 2.30
C VAL A 11 9.44 -24.17 3.04
N ILE A 12 10.07 -23.02 2.92
CA ILE A 12 9.66 -21.77 3.56
C ILE A 12 9.26 -20.80 2.46
N LEU A 13 8.01 -20.36 2.48
CA LEU A 13 7.55 -19.28 1.62
C LEU A 13 7.68 -17.98 2.39
N ASP A 14 8.62 -17.13 1.97
CA ASP A 14 8.68 -15.74 2.41
C ASP A 14 7.73 -14.88 1.57
N GLU A 15 7.06 -13.93 2.20
CA GLU A 15 5.96 -13.14 1.62
C GLU A 15 4.87 -14.03 0.96
N SER A 16 4.33 -14.99 1.73
CA SER A 16 3.40 -16.03 1.26
C SER A 16 2.10 -15.51 0.63
N GLN A 17 1.76 -14.23 0.80
CA GLN A 17 0.68 -13.58 0.04
C GLN A 17 0.89 -13.68 -1.48
N ALA A 18 2.14 -13.90 -1.94
CA ALA A 18 2.46 -14.13 -3.35
C ALA A 18 1.78 -15.39 -3.96
N ILE A 19 1.29 -16.33 -3.13
CA ILE A 19 0.58 -17.54 -3.56
C ILE A 19 -0.93 -17.51 -3.26
N LYS A 20 -1.52 -16.36 -2.92
CA LYS A 20 -2.92 -16.23 -2.50
C LYS A 20 -3.97 -16.75 -3.48
N ASN A 21 -3.64 -16.86 -4.77
CA ASN A 21 -4.54 -17.39 -5.79
C ASN A 21 -4.20 -18.86 -6.13
N PRO A 22 -5.04 -19.84 -5.72
CA PRO A 22 -4.83 -21.26 -6.02
C PRO A 22 -4.79 -21.61 -7.51
N ALA A 23 -5.42 -20.80 -8.37
CA ALA A 23 -5.40 -21.00 -9.81
C ALA A 23 -4.09 -20.54 -10.47
N SER A 24 -3.30 -19.72 -9.76
CA SER A 24 -2.08 -19.12 -10.30
C SER A 24 -0.99 -20.15 -10.60
N ARG A 25 -0.14 -19.85 -11.59
CA ARG A 25 1.06 -20.65 -11.89
C ARG A 25 2.01 -20.73 -10.69
N ARG A 26 2.12 -19.64 -9.89
CA ARG A 26 2.97 -19.62 -8.68
C ARG A 26 2.48 -20.60 -7.63
N TYR A 27 1.18 -20.59 -7.31
CA TYR A 27 0.61 -21.54 -6.36
C TYR A 27 0.79 -22.98 -6.82
N LYS A 28 0.46 -23.27 -8.09
CA LYS A 28 0.64 -24.60 -8.67
C LYS A 28 2.09 -25.06 -8.57
N ALA A 29 3.06 -24.20 -8.90
CA ALA A 29 4.48 -24.51 -8.78
C ALA A 29 4.92 -24.78 -7.32
N ALA A 30 4.51 -23.94 -6.36
CA ALA A 30 4.80 -24.15 -4.94
C ALA A 30 4.17 -25.45 -4.42
N GLY A 31 2.96 -25.77 -4.89
CA GLY A 31 2.24 -27.01 -4.57
C GLY A 31 2.96 -28.28 -5.02
N LEU A 32 3.77 -28.22 -6.08
CA LEU A 32 4.54 -29.36 -6.61
C LEU A 32 5.78 -29.72 -5.76
N LEU A 33 6.28 -28.81 -4.93
CA LEU A 33 7.46 -29.05 -4.10
C LEU A 33 7.18 -30.17 -3.09
N LYS A 34 8.12 -31.11 -2.92
CA LYS A 34 8.03 -32.19 -1.93
C LYS A 34 8.80 -31.80 -0.67
N ALA A 35 8.13 -31.76 0.48
CA ALA A 35 8.74 -31.27 1.72
C ALA A 35 8.16 -31.97 2.95
N LYS A 36 9.01 -32.31 3.93
CA LYS A 36 8.58 -32.84 5.23
C LYS A 36 7.91 -31.76 6.09
N ASN A 37 8.50 -30.57 6.14
CA ASN A 37 8.01 -29.43 6.89
C ASN A 37 7.74 -28.23 5.97
N ARG A 38 6.73 -27.44 6.30
CA ARG A 38 6.32 -26.26 5.51
C ARG A 38 6.06 -25.08 6.42
N LEU A 39 6.55 -23.92 6.01
CA LEU A 39 6.31 -22.66 6.69
C LEU A 39 5.89 -21.61 5.66
N ALA A 40 4.98 -20.73 6.08
CA ALA A 40 4.55 -19.57 5.32
C ALA A 40 4.74 -18.34 6.21
N LEU A 41 5.54 -17.38 5.72
CA LEU A 41 5.82 -16.13 6.41
C LEU A 41 5.13 -15.01 5.65
N THR A 42 4.36 -14.20 6.36
CA THR A 42 3.68 -13.04 5.77
C THR A 42 3.35 -12.03 6.86
N GLY A 43 3.50 -10.75 6.54
CA GLY A 43 2.98 -9.66 7.36
C GLY A 43 1.46 -9.50 7.26
N THR A 44 0.85 -10.03 6.19
CA THR A 44 -0.56 -9.84 5.83
C THR A 44 -1.18 -11.20 5.45
N PRO A 45 -1.50 -12.07 6.42
CA PRO A 45 -2.03 -13.41 6.14
C PRO A 45 -3.37 -13.40 5.40
N ILE A 46 -4.13 -12.32 5.53
CA ILE A 46 -5.36 -12.04 4.80
C ILE A 46 -5.17 -10.68 4.14
N GLU A 47 -5.21 -10.63 2.81
CA GLU A 47 -4.98 -9.39 2.05
C GLU A 47 -6.27 -8.90 1.38
N ASN A 48 -7.06 -9.81 0.82
CA ASN A 48 -8.20 -9.50 -0.04
C ASN A 48 -9.52 -9.97 0.56
N SER A 49 -9.55 -11.23 0.99
CA SER A 49 -10.73 -11.92 1.46
C SER A 49 -10.31 -13.15 2.26
N THR A 50 -11.25 -13.73 3.01
CA THR A 50 -11.03 -14.95 3.77
C THR A 50 -10.49 -16.11 2.91
N PHE A 51 -10.72 -16.07 1.59
CA PHE A 51 -10.19 -17.04 0.64
C PHE A 51 -8.65 -17.05 0.54
N ASP A 52 -7.96 -15.97 0.92
CA ASP A 52 -6.49 -15.95 0.92
C ASP A 52 -5.89 -16.93 1.94
N LEU A 53 -6.62 -17.20 3.03
CA LEU A 53 -6.25 -18.22 4.01
C LEU A 53 -6.24 -19.62 3.39
N TYR A 54 -7.18 -19.92 2.48
CA TYR A 54 -7.27 -21.24 1.88
C TYR A 54 -5.97 -21.61 1.17
N ALA A 55 -5.40 -20.69 0.38
CA ALA A 55 -4.18 -20.96 -0.37
C ALA A 55 -3.00 -21.23 0.59
N GLN A 56 -2.80 -20.36 1.57
CA GLN A 56 -1.67 -20.46 2.49
C GLN A 56 -1.80 -21.69 3.40
N MET A 57 -2.99 -21.94 3.94
CA MET A 57 -3.27 -23.10 4.78
C MET A 57 -3.22 -24.41 4.00
N SER A 58 -3.69 -24.44 2.75
CA SER A 58 -3.58 -25.64 1.91
C SER A 58 -2.14 -25.94 1.50
N PHE A 59 -1.29 -24.91 1.42
CA PHE A 59 0.14 -25.10 1.22
C PHE A 59 0.80 -25.69 2.46
N VAL A 60 0.59 -25.11 3.64
CA VAL A 60 1.21 -25.55 4.91
C VAL A 60 0.64 -26.91 5.35
N ASN A 61 -0.68 -27.04 5.36
CA ASN A 61 -1.46 -28.19 5.80
C ASN A 61 -2.25 -28.79 4.62
N ARG A 62 -1.59 -29.64 3.82
CA ARG A 62 -2.19 -30.23 2.62
C ARG A 62 -3.48 -31.00 2.97
N GLY A 63 -4.58 -30.64 2.31
CA GLY A 63 -5.88 -31.30 2.45
C GLY A 63 -6.75 -30.79 3.61
N PHE A 64 -6.24 -29.90 4.47
CA PHE A 64 -6.95 -29.43 5.68
C PHE A 64 -8.35 -28.84 5.39
N PHE A 65 -8.47 -28.06 4.32
CA PHE A 65 -9.74 -27.44 3.89
C PHE A 65 -10.46 -28.17 2.75
N GLY A 66 -9.99 -29.34 2.34
CA GLY A 66 -10.53 -30.06 1.20
C GLY A 66 -10.44 -29.25 -0.10
N SER A 67 -11.57 -29.09 -0.79
CA SER A 67 -11.61 -28.40 -2.09
C SER A 67 -11.77 -26.89 -1.94
N SER A 68 -11.24 -26.13 -2.90
CA SER A 68 -11.38 -24.68 -2.94
C SER A 68 -12.84 -24.23 -3.06
N ASN A 69 -13.70 -25.06 -3.66
CA ASN A 69 -15.11 -24.73 -3.82
C ASN A 69 -15.84 -24.86 -2.49
N ASN A 70 -15.57 -25.94 -1.75
CA ASN A 70 -16.17 -26.15 -0.43
C ASN A 70 -15.74 -25.04 0.54
N PHE A 71 -14.47 -24.65 0.53
CA PHE A 71 -14.01 -23.53 1.37
C PHE A 71 -14.74 -22.23 1.01
N LYS A 72 -14.99 -21.97 -0.28
CA LYS A 72 -15.76 -20.79 -0.70
C LYS A 72 -17.20 -20.81 -0.20
N THR A 73 -17.89 -21.94 -0.32
CA THR A 73 -19.30 -22.05 0.09
C THR A 73 -19.47 -22.06 1.60
N SER A 74 -18.57 -22.73 2.33
CA SER A 74 -18.70 -22.92 3.78
C SER A 74 -18.12 -21.78 4.60
N PHE A 75 -17.12 -21.05 4.09
CA PHE A 75 -16.43 -20.00 4.85
C PHE A 75 -16.42 -18.66 4.12
N SER A 76 -15.78 -18.57 2.95
CA SER A 76 -15.52 -17.26 2.31
C SER A 76 -16.79 -16.51 1.91
N ASN A 77 -17.79 -17.16 1.29
CA ASN A 77 -19.04 -16.47 0.92
C ASN A 77 -19.83 -16.02 2.16
N PRO A 78 -20.10 -16.88 3.17
CA PRO A 78 -20.82 -16.44 4.38
C PRO A 78 -20.10 -15.32 5.14
N ILE A 79 -18.76 -15.35 5.21
CA ILE A 79 -17.99 -14.32 5.92
C ILE A 79 -17.91 -13.04 5.09
N ASP A 80 -17.40 -13.14 3.85
CA ASP A 80 -17.04 -11.96 3.05
C ASP A 80 -18.26 -11.24 2.45
N LYS A 81 -19.39 -11.95 2.20
CA LYS A 81 -20.59 -11.38 1.58
C LYS A 81 -21.74 -11.17 2.54
N GLU A 82 -21.95 -12.12 3.45
CA GLU A 82 -23.11 -12.12 4.36
C GLU A 82 -22.75 -11.57 5.75
N GLY A 83 -21.45 -11.37 6.04
CA GLY A 83 -20.99 -10.84 7.32
C GLY A 83 -21.21 -11.80 8.49
N ASN A 84 -21.20 -13.11 8.24
CA ASN A 84 -21.51 -14.11 9.26
C ASN A 84 -20.35 -14.28 10.26
N GLU A 85 -20.47 -13.63 11.42
CA GLU A 85 -19.47 -13.64 12.48
C GLU A 85 -19.29 -15.01 13.16
N VAL A 86 -20.34 -15.85 13.19
CA VAL A 86 -20.28 -17.20 13.79
C VAL A 86 -19.32 -18.08 12.99
N ILE A 87 -19.47 -18.06 11.67
CA ILE A 87 -18.60 -18.81 10.75
C ILE A 87 -17.18 -18.24 10.75
N ALA A 88 -17.02 -16.93 10.89
CA ALA A 88 -15.70 -16.29 11.04
C ALA A 88 -14.98 -16.80 12.30
N THR A 89 -15.70 -16.88 13.42
CA THR A 89 -15.16 -17.37 14.70
C THR A 89 -14.79 -18.86 14.63
N GLU A 90 -15.61 -19.67 13.96
CA GLU A 90 -15.33 -21.09 13.74
C GLU A 90 -14.05 -21.28 12.91
N LEU A 91 -13.93 -20.57 11.79
CA LEU A 91 -12.74 -20.61 10.95
C LEU A 91 -11.50 -20.18 11.75
N GLN A 92 -11.61 -19.10 12.53
CA GLN A 92 -10.51 -18.61 13.39
C GLN A 92 -10.02 -19.70 14.34
N LYS A 93 -10.93 -20.40 15.04
CA LYS A 93 -10.59 -21.51 15.94
C LYS A 93 -9.87 -22.65 15.22
N MET A 94 -10.30 -22.98 13.99
CA MET A 94 -9.67 -24.03 13.19
C MET A 94 -8.24 -23.68 12.76
N VAL A 95 -7.97 -22.42 12.39
CA VAL A 95 -6.65 -22.01 11.90
C VAL A 95 -5.67 -21.63 13.01
N ASN A 96 -6.16 -21.21 14.17
CA ASN A 96 -5.34 -20.68 15.27
C ASN A 96 -4.18 -21.60 15.69
N PRO A 97 -4.32 -22.95 15.77
CA PRO A 97 -3.21 -23.83 16.14
C PRO A 97 -2.01 -23.80 15.16
N PHE A 98 -2.23 -23.33 13.93
CA PHE A 98 -1.23 -23.30 12.87
C PHE A 98 -0.65 -21.91 12.61
N ILE A 99 -1.20 -20.87 13.25
CA ILE A 99 -0.84 -19.47 13.01
C ILE A 99 -0.21 -18.89 14.27
N LEU A 100 1.06 -18.52 14.18
CA LEU A 100 1.72 -17.69 15.19
C LEU A 100 1.84 -16.26 14.68
N ARG A 101 1.00 -15.36 15.20
CA ARG A 101 1.04 -13.92 14.90
C ARG A 101 1.36 -13.13 16.15
N ARG A 102 2.31 -12.20 16.04
CA ARG A 102 2.75 -11.32 17.12
C ARG A 102 2.82 -9.89 16.56
N THR A 103 2.34 -8.91 17.32
CA THR A 103 2.53 -7.49 16.95
C THR A 103 3.87 -6.99 17.49
N LYS A 104 4.36 -5.87 16.96
CA LYS A 104 5.61 -5.27 17.42
C LYS A 104 5.52 -4.84 18.89
N GLU A 105 4.36 -4.35 19.34
CA GLU A 105 4.16 -3.99 20.75
C GLU A 105 4.31 -5.21 21.68
N MET A 106 3.96 -6.41 21.20
CA MET A 106 4.06 -7.65 22.00
C MET A 106 5.51 -8.13 22.17
N VAL A 107 6.37 -7.92 21.17
CA VAL A 107 7.70 -8.57 21.10
C VAL A 107 8.88 -7.62 21.17
N ALA A 108 8.69 -6.35 20.86
CA ALA A 108 9.74 -5.35 20.75
C ALA A 108 9.39 -4.14 21.62
N ARG A 109 9.27 -4.37 22.94
CA ARG A 109 8.93 -3.34 23.95
C ARG A 109 9.97 -2.24 24.08
N GLU A 110 11.17 -2.48 23.57
CA GLU A 110 12.28 -1.52 23.51
C GLU A 110 12.16 -0.52 22.35
N LEU A 111 11.21 -0.74 21.42
CA LEU A 111 11.03 0.20 20.33
C LEU A 111 10.46 1.53 20.85
N PRO A 112 11.01 2.67 20.41
CA PRO A 112 10.48 3.98 20.74
C PRO A 112 9.06 4.16 20.17
N PRO A 113 8.26 5.14 20.65
CA PRO A 113 6.93 5.38 20.11
C PRO A 113 6.96 5.71 18.61
N LYS A 114 5.93 5.22 17.91
CA LYS A 114 5.60 5.59 16.54
C LYS A 114 4.35 6.47 16.53
N THR A 115 4.46 7.68 15.98
CA THR A 115 3.34 8.61 15.79
C THR A 115 2.93 8.61 14.32
N GLU A 116 1.65 8.40 14.05
CA GLU A 116 1.09 8.48 12.70
C GLU A 116 0.09 9.65 12.62
N ASP A 117 0.37 10.63 11.77
CA ASP A 117 -0.45 11.82 11.59
C ASP A 117 -0.80 12.08 10.12
N ILE A 118 -1.85 12.87 9.91
CA ILE A 118 -2.24 13.33 8.57
C ILE A 118 -1.78 14.77 8.40
N LEU A 119 -1.05 15.04 7.32
CA LEU A 119 -0.69 16.37 6.89
C LEU A 119 -1.69 16.81 5.81
N PHE A 120 -2.65 17.63 6.21
CA PHE A 120 -3.63 18.19 5.28
C PHE A 120 -2.98 19.27 4.40
N CYS A 121 -3.19 19.15 3.09
CA CYS A 121 -2.65 20.06 2.08
C CYS A 121 -3.81 20.76 1.36
N GLU A 122 -3.92 22.07 1.51
CA GLU A 122 -4.95 22.87 0.84
C GLU A 122 -4.45 23.38 -0.51
N MET A 123 -5.04 22.90 -1.61
CA MET A 123 -4.68 23.34 -2.95
C MET A 123 -4.86 24.85 -3.13
N ASP A 124 -3.91 25.49 -3.80
CA ASP A 124 -4.10 26.85 -4.27
C ASP A 124 -5.16 26.94 -5.39
N ALA A 125 -5.56 28.17 -5.72
CA ALA A 125 -6.61 28.42 -6.70
C ALA A 125 -6.30 27.83 -8.10
N ALA A 126 -5.02 27.80 -8.50
CA ALA A 126 -4.61 27.30 -9.80
C ALA A 126 -4.72 25.77 -9.86
N GLN A 127 -4.14 25.06 -8.88
CA GLN A 127 -4.24 23.61 -8.78
C GLN A 127 -5.70 23.16 -8.58
N ARG A 128 -6.47 23.88 -7.75
CA ARG A 128 -7.89 23.63 -7.52
C ARG A 128 -8.71 23.73 -8.80
N LYS A 129 -8.48 24.77 -9.62
CA LYS A 129 -9.19 24.96 -10.89
C LYS A 129 -8.99 23.77 -11.84
N VAL A 130 -7.76 23.26 -11.93
CA VAL A 130 -7.45 22.06 -12.73
C VAL A 130 -8.17 20.83 -12.15
N TYR A 131 -8.09 20.64 -10.84
CA TYR A 131 -8.74 19.51 -10.16
C TYR A 131 -10.26 19.50 -10.40
N ASP A 132 -10.93 20.64 -10.19
CA ASP A 132 -12.39 20.74 -10.33
C ASP A 132 -12.84 20.56 -11.78
N ALA A 133 -12.07 21.06 -12.76
CA ALA A 133 -12.34 20.84 -14.18
C ALA A 133 -12.36 19.34 -14.53
N TYR A 134 -11.31 18.61 -14.15
CA TYR A 134 -11.21 17.16 -14.37
C TYR A 134 -12.27 16.39 -13.57
N ARG A 135 -12.54 16.77 -12.32
CA ARG A 135 -13.57 16.13 -11.49
C ARG A 135 -14.94 16.24 -12.16
N ASN A 136 -15.29 17.43 -12.63
CA ASN A 136 -16.59 17.68 -13.27
C ASN A 136 -16.71 16.97 -14.62
N GLU A 137 -15.63 16.95 -15.41
CA GLU A 137 -15.60 16.21 -16.68
C GLU A 137 -15.84 14.71 -16.44
N TYR A 138 -15.07 14.10 -15.54
CA TYR A 138 -15.22 12.67 -15.23
C TYR A 138 -16.59 12.36 -14.62
N ARG A 139 -17.10 13.23 -13.75
CA ARG A 139 -18.45 13.06 -13.17
C ARG A 139 -19.51 12.99 -14.26
N ASN A 140 -19.51 13.93 -15.21
CA ASN A 140 -20.50 13.99 -16.28
C ASN A 140 -20.40 12.75 -17.19
N ARG A 141 -19.18 12.37 -17.58
CA ARG A 141 -18.96 11.20 -18.44
C ARG A 141 -19.30 9.88 -17.74
N LEU A 142 -18.97 9.74 -16.45
CA LEU A 142 -19.27 8.53 -15.67
C LEU A 142 -20.77 8.37 -15.42
N LEU A 143 -21.49 9.44 -15.09
CA LEU A 143 -22.94 9.38 -14.87
C LEU A 143 -23.68 8.95 -16.14
N GLY A 144 -23.31 9.50 -17.30
CA GLY A 144 -23.87 9.07 -18.59
C GLY A 144 -23.57 7.59 -18.89
N ASN A 145 -22.30 7.18 -18.77
CA ASN A 145 -21.90 5.80 -19.07
C ASN A 145 -22.47 4.75 -18.11
N ILE A 146 -22.63 5.08 -16.83
CA ILE A 146 -23.23 4.15 -15.84
C ILE A 146 -24.72 3.94 -16.15
N GLN A 147 -25.43 5.00 -16.57
CA GLN A 147 -26.85 4.90 -16.98
C GLN A 147 -27.02 4.04 -18.24
N GLU A 148 -26.12 4.16 -19.22
CA GLU A 148 -26.22 3.44 -20.50
C GLU A 148 -25.71 2.00 -20.45
N GLN A 149 -24.57 1.74 -19.79
CA GLN A 149 -23.83 0.49 -19.93
C GLN A 149 -23.67 -0.30 -18.62
N GLY A 150 -24.08 0.28 -17.50
CA GLY A 150 -23.97 -0.31 -16.17
C GLY A 150 -22.55 -0.25 -15.59
N LEU A 151 -22.49 -0.27 -14.25
CA LEU A 151 -21.26 -0.02 -13.49
C LEU A 151 -20.09 -0.97 -13.83
N GLY A 152 -20.38 -2.22 -14.17
CA GLY A 152 -19.36 -3.23 -14.48
C GLY A 152 -18.48 -2.85 -15.68
N LYS A 153 -19.06 -2.23 -16.71
CA LYS A 153 -18.34 -1.78 -17.91
C LYS A 153 -17.63 -0.44 -17.69
N SER A 154 -18.12 0.40 -16.78
CA SER A 154 -17.52 1.70 -16.44
C SER A 154 -16.34 1.62 -15.46
N LYS A 155 -16.02 0.44 -14.90
CA LYS A 155 -14.95 0.30 -13.87
C LYS A 155 -13.59 0.81 -14.33
N MET A 156 -13.21 0.55 -15.58
CA MET A 156 -11.91 0.99 -16.10
C MET A 156 -11.83 2.52 -16.16
N MET A 157 -12.93 3.16 -16.54
CA MET A 157 -13.05 4.62 -16.57
C MET A 157 -13.00 5.24 -15.16
N VAL A 158 -13.61 4.59 -14.16
CA VAL A 158 -13.51 5.05 -12.76
C VAL A 158 -12.06 4.99 -12.28
N LEU A 159 -11.35 3.89 -12.56
CA LEU A 159 -9.94 3.75 -12.17
C LEU A 159 -9.04 4.80 -12.83
N GLU A 160 -9.28 5.08 -14.10
CA GLU A 160 -8.59 6.14 -14.84
C GLU A 160 -8.85 7.51 -14.18
N ALA A 161 -10.12 7.84 -13.93
CA ALA A 161 -10.52 9.11 -13.32
C ALA A 161 -9.90 9.31 -11.94
N LEU A 162 -9.96 8.29 -11.07
CA LEU A 162 -9.33 8.33 -9.75
C LEU A 162 -7.81 8.48 -9.84
N THR A 163 -7.18 7.82 -10.81
CA THR A 163 -5.73 7.94 -11.05
C THR A 163 -5.38 9.37 -11.45
N ARG A 164 -6.11 9.97 -12.39
CA ARG A 164 -5.87 11.35 -12.83
C ARG A 164 -6.10 12.37 -11.72
N LEU A 165 -7.19 12.25 -10.97
CA LEU A 165 -7.46 13.15 -9.85
C LEU A 165 -6.38 13.08 -8.77
N ARG A 166 -5.87 11.87 -8.45
CA ARG A 166 -4.76 11.69 -7.51
C ARG A 166 -3.44 12.26 -8.05
N GLN A 167 -3.18 12.12 -9.35
CA GLN A 167 -2.04 12.79 -9.99
C GLN A 167 -2.14 14.31 -9.84
N ILE A 168 -3.32 14.90 -10.03
CA ILE A 168 -3.52 16.36 -9.83
C ILE A 168 -3.34 16.75 -8.37
N CYS A 169 -3.76 15.93 -7.39
CA CYS A 169 -3.48 16.15 -5.97
C CYS A 169 -1.98 16.24 -5.69
N ASP A 170 -1.19 15.38 -6.32
CA ASP A 170 0.25 15.40 -6.21
C ASP A 170 0.86 16.60 -6.93
N SER A 171 0.69 16.71 -8.24
CA SER A 171 1.09 17.88 -9.02
C SER A 171 0.37 17.87 -10.37
N PRO A 172 -0.16 19.00 -10.85
CA PRO A 172 -0.73 19.08 -12.20
C PRO A 172 0.27 18.73 -13.31
N LEU A 173 1.58 18.87 -13.06
CA LEU A 173 2.65 18.49 -13.99
C LEU A 173 2.75 16.97 -14.24
N LEU A 174 2.06 16.15 -13.45
CA LEU A 174 1.96 14.72 -13.69
C LEU A 174 0.98 14.37 -14.83
N LEU A 175 0.19 15.35 -15.28
CA LEU A 175 -0.61 15.26 -16.49
C LEU A 175 0.26 15.54 -17.73
N ASN A 176 -0.28 15.26 -18.91
CA ASN A 176 0.47 15.54 -20.14
C ASN A 176 0.69 17.05 -20.27
N LYS A 177 1.87 17.44 -20.77
CA LYS A 177 2.32 18.85 -20.83
C LYS A 177 1.39 19.77 -21.64
N ASP A 178 0.62 19.20 -22.56
CA ASP A 178 -0.31 19.96 -23.41
C ASP A 178 -1.62 20.32 -22.69
N ASP A 179 -1.92 19.68 -21.56
CA ASP A 179 -3.22 19.80 -20.89
C ASP A 179 -3.24 20.86 -19.79
N VAL A 180 -2.08 21.23 -19.20
CA VAL A 180 -2.04 22.07 -17.99
C VAL A 180 -0.79 22.97 -17.92
N ASN A 181 -1.01 24.28 -17.75
CA ASN A 181 0.04 25.29 -17.56
C ASN A 181 0.20 25.72 -16.08
N VAL A 182 0.06 24.78 -15.15
CA VAL A 182 0.19 25.01 -13.71
C VAL A 182 1.34 24.15 -13.20
N SER A 183 2.42 24.79 -12.77
CA SER A 183 3.61 24.11 -12.24
C SER A 183 3.53 23.82 -10.75
N ASP A 184 2.71 24.57 -10.02
CA ASP A 184 2.73 24.56 -8.57
C ASP A 184 2.03 23.31 -8.01
N SER A 185 2.61 22.78 -6.94
CA SER A 185 2.07 21.65 -6.17
C SER A 185 2.06 22.01 -4.69
N VAL A 186 0.88 21.98 -4.08
CA VAL A 186 0.75 22.16 -2.63
C VAL A 186 1.54 21.11 -1.85
N LYS A 187 1.51 19.84 -2.28
CA LYS A 187 2.18 18.76 -1.55
C LYS A 187 3.69 18.92 -1.57
N ILE A 188 4.27 19.26 -2.72
CA ILE A 188 5.70 19.53 -2.83
C ILE A 188 6.09 20.71 -1.94
N ARG A 189 5.31 21.80 -1.97
CA ARG A 189 5.55 22.99 -1.14
C ARG A 189 5.54 22.68 0.35
N GLU A 190 4.51 21.97 0.82
CA GLU A 190 4.37 21.55 2.21
C GLU A 190 5.47 20.56 2.63
N LEU A 191 5.86 19.65 1.74
CA LEU A 191 6.94 18.70 1.97
C LEU A 191 8.27 19.43 2.16
N ILE A 192 8.65 20.33 1.25
CA ILE A 192 9.89 21.11 1.37
C ILE A 192 9.87 21.99 2.62
N ARG A 193 8.73 22.64 2.93
CA ARG A 193 8.55 23.42 4.17
C ARG A 193 8.81 22.55 5.40
N HIS A 194 8.25 21.34 5.45
CA HIS A 194 8.49 20.41 6.56
C HIS A 194 9.94 19.91 6.62
N ILE A 195 10.58 19.68 5.47
CA ILE A 195 11.99 19.28 5.38
C ILE A 195 12.91 20.35 6.00
N ASN A 196 12.63 21.62 5.70
CA ASN A 196 13.43 22.73 6.17
C ASN A 196 13.11 23.12 7.63
N ASP A 197 11.84 23.26 7.97
CA ASP A 197 11.43 23.88 9.24
C ASP A 197 11.39 22.90 10.41
N LYS A 198 11.02 21.64 10.15
CA LYS A 198 10.69 20.68 11.21
C LYS A 198 11.69 19.55 11.35
N THR A 199 12.47 19.28 10.31
CA THR A 199 13.28 18.05 10.23
C THR A 199 14.75 18.33 9.92
N ALA A 200 15.23 19.54 10.19
CA ALA A 200 16.57 20.03 9.88
C ALA A 200 17.74 19.11 10.32
N ASN A 201 17.55 18.31 11.39
CA ASN A 201 18.58 17.38 11.89
C ASN A 201 18.13 15.90 11.82
N HIS A 202 17.09 15.61 11.05
CA HIS A 202 16.45 14.31 10.95
C HIS A 202 16.67 13.69 9.58
N LYS A 203 16.59 12.35 9.54
CA LYS A 203 16.68 11.56 8.31
C LYS A 203 15.28 11.15 7.87
N ILE A 204 15.01 11.35 6.60
CA ILE A 204 13.65 11.43 6.07
C ILE A 204 13.47 10.40 4.96
N LEU A 205 12.44 9.58 5.07
CA LEU A 205 11.96 8.73 3.98
C LEU A 205 10.77 9.41 3.31
N ILE A 206 10.80 9.50 1.99
CA ILE A 206 9.70 10.05 1.20
C ILE A 206 9.24 8.98 0.24
N PHE A 207 8.02 8.51 0.45
CA PHE A 207 7.40 7.49 -0.37
C PHE A 207 6.42 8.13 -1.35
N SER A 208 6.51 7.70 -2.61
CA SER A 208 5.44 7.95 -3.56
C SER A 208 5.14 6.76 -4.46
N GLN A 209 3.90 6.62 -4.88
CA GLN A 209 3.45 5.64 -5.84
C GLN A 209 3.80 6.03 -7.29
N PHE A 210 3.84 7.33 -7.56
CA PHE A 210 4.14 7.88 -8.88
C PHE A 210 5.63 8.20 -8.96
N VAL A 211 6.36 7.42 -9.76
CA VAL A 211 7.80 7.67 -10.00
C VAL A 211 8.04 9.06 -10.58
N THR A 212 7.11 9.57 -11.39
CA THR A 212 7.14 10.93 -11.92
C THR A 212 7.03 11.99 -10.82
N MET A 213 6.25 11.76 -9.76
CA MET A 213 6.19 12.65 -8.60
C MET A 213 7.51 12.68 -7.85
N LEU A 214 8.16 11.53 -7.65
CA LEU A 214 9.52 11.49 -7.10
C LEU A 214 10.49 12.30 -7.97
N GLY A 215 10.34 12.27 -9.29
CA GLY A 215 11.12 13.11 -10.20
C GLY A 215 10.93 14.62 -9.99
N LEU A 216 9.70 15.07 -9.72
CA LEU A 216 9.42 16.47 -9.38
C LEU A 216 10.01 16.86 -8.02
N ILE A 217 9.88 15.98 -7.02
CA ILE A 217 10.45 16.20 -5.68
C ILE A 217 11.98 16.31 -5.77
N LYS A 218 12.66 15.47 -6.56
CA LYS A 218 14.11 15.57 -6.81
C LYS A 218 14.50 16.95 -7.30
N ALA A 219 13.82 17.44 -8.34
CA ALA A 219 14.12 18.73 -8.93
C ALA A 219 13.97 19.89 -7.93
N GLU A 220 13.02 19.78 -7.00
CA GLU A 220 12.89 20.74 -5.90
C GLU A 220 13.99 20.58 -4.85
N LEU A 221 14.31 19.36 -4.42
CA LEU A 221 15.43 19.14 -3.50
C LEU A 221 16.76 19.69 -4.06
N ASP A 222 17.01 19.50 -5.35
CA ASP A 222 18.18 20.04 -6.05
C ASP A 222 18.22 21.59 -5.98
N LYS A 223 17.07 22.27 -6.14
CA LYS A 223 16.97 23.74 -6.03
C LYS A 223 17.30 24.26 -4.64
N TYR A 224 16.96 23.50 -3.60
CA TYR A 224 17.25 23.84 -2.21
C TYR A 224 18.61 23.31 -1.74
N GLY A 225 19.37 22.62 -2.61
CA GLY A 225 20.68 22.05 -2.28
C GLY A 225 20.61 20.93 -1.24
N ILE A 226 19.53 20.15 -1.23
CA ILE A 226 19.31 19.07 -0.27
C ILE A 226 19.74 17.75 -0.91
N ASP A 227 20.77 17.13 -0.35
CA ASP A 227 21.25 15.83 -0.83
C ASP A 227 20.26 14.70 -0.53
N TYR A 228 20.07 13.82 -1.50
CA TYR A 228 19.16 12.68 -1.39
C TYR A 228 19.68 11.41 -2.06
N GLU A 229 19.19 10.26 -1.57
CA GLU A 229 19.25 8.98 -2.27
C GLU A 229 17.91 8.68 -2.95
N TYR A 230 17.94 7.83 -3.98
CA TYR A 230 16.76 7.46 -4.73
C TYR A 230 16.69 5.96 -5.01
N LEU A 231 15.52 5.37 -4.80
CA LEU A 231 15.27 3.97 -5.08
C LEU A 231 13.92 3.74 -5.75
N ASP A 232 13.98 3.06 -6.89
CA ASP A 232 12.80 2.58 -7.61
C ASP A 232 12.87 1.07 -7.89
N GLY A 233 11.88 0.58 -8.64
CA GLY A 233 11.80 -0.83 -9.03
C GLY A 233 12.82 -1.26 -10.09
N GLN A 234 13.57 -0.33 -10.70
CA GLN A 234 14.52 -0.61 -11.79
C GLN A 234 15.93 -0.89 -11.27
N SER A 235 16.22 -0.45 -10.05
CA SER A 235 17.54 -0.60 -9.42
C SER A 235 17.89 -2.07 -9.12
N SER A 236 19.10 -2.49 -9.50
CA SER A 236 19.62 -3.83 -9.19
C SER A 236 19.77 -4.05 -7.68
N ARG A 237 19.82 -5.32 -7.24
CA ARG A 237 20.01 -5.66 -5.81
C ARG A 237 21.28 -5.03 -5.22
N LYS A 238 22.37 -4.98 -5.99
CA LYS A 238 23.65 -4.39 -5.56
C LYS A 238 23.54 -2.88 -5.41
N GLN A 239 22.97 -2.18 -6.39
CA GLN A 239 22.76 -0.73 -6.31
C GLN A 239 21.85 -0.35 -5.15
N ARG A 240 20.78 -1.10 -4.94
CA ARG A 240 19.86 -0.90 -3.81
C ARG A 240 20.59 -0.96 -2.47
N GLN A 241 21.44 -1.98 -2.27
CA GLN A 241 22.19 -2.10 -1.02
C GLN A 241 23.17 -0.94 -0.84
N LEU A 242 23.80 -0.46 -1.92
CA LEU A 242 24.70 0.69 -1.86
C LEU A 242 23.97 1.98 -1.45
N SER A 243 22.81 2.28 -2.06
CA SER A 243 22.00 3.44 -1.67
C SER A 243 21.50 3.34 -0.22
N VAL A 244 21.08 2.15 0.23
CA VAL A 244 20.69 1.93 1.63
C VAL A 244 21.85 2.19 2.58
N ASN A 245 23.04 1.66 2.29
CA ASN A 245 24.21 1.86 3.14
C ASN A 245 24.61 3.35 3.18
N ARG A 246 24.66 4.01 2.01
CA ARG A 246 24.95 5.46 1.93
C ARG A 246 23.97 6.28 2.75
N PHE A 247 22.68 6.01 2.62
CA PHE A 247 21.66 6.71 3.40
C PHE A 247 21.78 6.43 4.90
N GLN A 248 22.21 5.24 5.34
CA GLN A 248 22.37 4.97 6.77
C GLN A 248 23.65 5.60 7.34
N ASP A 249 24.77 5.48 6.63
CA ASP A 249 26.10 5.79 7.13
C ASP A 249 26.51 7.26 6.92
N ASN A 250 25.99 7.95 5.90
CA ASN A 250 26.33 9.34 5.61
C ASN A 250 25.38 10.30 6.33
N ALA A 251 25.90 11.19 7.17
CA ALA A 251 25.10 12.18 7.91
C ALA A 251 24.52 13.29 7.00
N ASP A 252 25.21 13.64 5.92
CA ASP A 252 24.80 14.72 5.00
C ASP A 252 23.64 14.27 4.09
N LEU A 253 23.55 12.96 3.80
CA LEU A 253 22.44 12.36 3.05
C LEU A 253 21.21 12.19 3.93
N ARG A 254 20.40 13.25 4.00
CA ARG A 254 19.24 13.33 4.88
C ARG A 254 17.96 12.77 4.28
N VAL A 255 17.80 12.78 2.96
CA VAL A 255 16.54 12.39 2.31
C VAL A 255 16.71 11.10 1.51
N PHE A 256 15.74 10.18 1.60
CA PHE A 256 15.66 9.01 0.74
C PHE A 256 14.29 8.94 0.05
N LEU A 257 14.30 9.12 -1.27
CA LEU A 257 13.14 9.01 -2.14
C LEU A 257 12.92 7.55 -2.56
N ILE A 258 11.77 6.97 -2.23
CA ILE A 258 11.51 5.54 -2.48
C ILE A 258 10.15 5.37 -3.15
N SER A 259 10.10 4.65 -4.27
CA SER A 259 8.81 4.27 -4.84
C SER A 259 8.09 3.27 -3.92
N LEU A 260 6.79 3.41 -3.67
CA LEU A 260 6.03 2.49 -2.80
C LEU A 260 6.18 1.02 -3.22
N LYS A 261 6.28 0.76 -4.53
CA LYS A 261 6.54 -0.58 -5.07
C LYS A 261 7.92 -1.13 -4.69
N ALA A 262 8.94 -0.29 -4.62
CA ALA A 262 10.29 -0.68 -4.23
C ALA A 262 10.44 -0.81 -2.70
N GLY A 263 9.69 -0.01 -1.93
CA GLY A 263 9.67 -0.04 -0.46
C GLY A 263 9.20 -1.37 0.14
N GLY A 264 8.39 -2.14 -0.62
CA GLY A 264 7.98 -3.50 -0.23
C GLY A 264 9.13 -4.52 -0.17
N THR A 265 10.27 -4.25 -0.82
CA THR A 265 11.44 -5.16 -0.80
C THR A 265 12.23 -5.01 0.51
N GLY A 266 12.68 -6.10 1.13
CA GLY A 266 13.20 -6.20 2.51
C GLY A 266 14.44 -5.37 2.88
N ILE A 267 14.38 -4.04 2.74
CA ILE A 267 15.41 -3.08 3.12
C ILE A 267 15.22 -2.62 4.57
N ASN A 268 16.33 -2.31 5.25
CA ASN A 268 16.35 -1.76 6.60
C ASN A 268 16.78 -0.29 6.53
N LEU A 269 15.97 0.60 7.11
CA LEU A 269 16.17 2.05 7.03
C LEU A 269 16.03 2.70 8.42
N THR A 270 16.61 2.08 9.45
CA THR A 270 16.49 2.50 10.85
C THR A 270 17.12 3.87 11.12
N ALA A 271 18.01 4.34 10.27
CA ALA A 271 18.59 5.67 10.40
C ALA A 271 17.54 6.81 10.27
N ALA A 272 16.40 6.54 9.61
CA ALA A 272 15.33 7.49 9.44
C ALA A 272 14.33 7.48 10.60
N ASP A 273 13.88 8.67 10.97
CA ASP A 273 12.92 8.93 12.04
C ASP A 273 11.71 9.73 11.56
N TYR A 274 11.76 10.30 10.35
CA TYR A 274 10.61 10.90 9.68
C TYR A 274 10.26 10.14 8.40
N VAL A 275 8.96 9.93 8.18
CA VAL A 275 8.42 9.29 6.99
C VAL A 275 7.29 10.14 6.43
N TYR A 276 7.36 10.46 5.15
CA TYR A 276 6.29 11.13 4.40
C TYR A 276 5.76 10.17 3.34
N VAL A 277 4.46 9.87 3.39
CA VAL A 277 3.72 9.21 2.31
C VAL A 277 3.01 10.32 1.54
N VAL A 278 3.57 10.67 0.37
CA VAL A 278 3.11 11.83 -0.42
C VAL A 278 1.73 11.56 -1.01
N ASP A 279 1.50 10.35 -1.51
CA ASP A 279 0.29 9.96 -2.21
C ASP A 279 -0.29 8.65 -1.63
N PRO A 280 -1.17 8.76 -0.63
CA PRO A 280 -1.67 7.61 0.10
C PRO A 280 -2.31 6.58 -0.84
N TRP A 281 -1.95 5.34 -0.61
CA TRP A 281 -2.30 4.15 -1.35
C TRP A 281 -3.62 3.56 -0.85
N TRP A 282 -4.31 2.81 -1.71
CA TRP A 282 -5.62 2.25 -1.41
C TRP A 282 -5.58 1.19 -0.31
N ASN A 283 -4.51 0.38 -0.29
CA ASN A 283 -4.21 -0.61 0.72
C ASN A 283 -3.28 -0.05 1.82
N PRO A 284 -3.79 0.19 3.04
CA PRO A 284 -2.99 0.67 4.16
C PRO A 284 -1.84 -0.27 4.55
N ALA A 285 -1.93 -1.56 4.24
CA ALA A 285 -0.89 -2.52 4.59
C ALA A 285 0.41 -2.29 3.81
N VAL A 286 0.33 -1.82 2.56
CA VAL A 286 1.51 -1.48 1.76
C VAL A 286 2.24 -0.29 2.37
N GLU A 287 1.49 0.73 2.79
CA GLU A 287 2.06 1.90 3.47
C GLU A 287 2.66 1.51 4.82
N ASN A 288 1.94 0.75 5.64
CA ASN A 288 2.42 0.29 6.93
C ASN A 288 3.68 -0.56 6.77
N GLN A 289 3.74 -1.41 5.75
CA GLN A 289 4.93 -2.19 5.43
C GLN A 289 6.13 -1.31 5.06
N ALA A 290 5.90 -0.19 4.37
CA ALA A 290 6.92 0.80 4.02
C ALA A 290 7.39 1.61 5.23
N ILE A 291 6.47 2.11 6.07
CA ILE A 291 6.77 2.79 7.34
C ILE A 291 7.53 1.83 8.28
N ASP A 292 7.13 0.57 8.32
CA ASP A 292 7.78 -0.48 9.10
C ASP A 292 9.22 -0.82 8.64
N ARG A 293 9.76 -0.15 7.61
CA ARG A 293 11.17 -0.27 7.21
C ARG A 293 12.11 0.56 8.06
N CYS A 294 11.66 1.70 8.60
CA CYS A 294 12.44 2.48 9.57
C CYS A 294 12.07 2.15 11.02
N TYR A 295 10.83 1.69 11.26
CA TYR A 295 10.39 1.23 12.58
C TYR A 295 10.77 -0.24 12.83
N ARG A 296 12.07 -0.53 12.94
CA ARG A 296 12.60 -1.89 13.15
C ARG A 296 13.52 -1.96 14.37
N ILE A 297 13.81 -3.18 14.83
CA ILE A 297 14.81 -3.43 15.88
C ILE A 297 16.13 -2.75 15.46
N GLY A 298 16.70 -1.96 16.37
CA GLY A 298 17.82 -1.07 16.09
C GLY A 298 17.43 0.39 15.83
N GLN A 299 16.13 0.72 15.85
CA GLN A 299 15.65 2.10 15.93
C GLN A 299 15.73 2.60 17.38
N ASP A 300 16.41 3.72 17.58
CA ASP A 300 16.60 4.39 18.87
C ASP A 300 15.84 5.73 18.97
N LYS A 301 15.21 6.19 17.88
CA LYS A 301 14.46 7.45 17.83
C LYS A 301 12.96 7.24 17.63
N ASN A 302 12.17 8.18 18.16
CA ASN A 302 10.74 8.25 17.89
C ASN A 302 10.50 8.39 16.39
N VAL A 303 9.62 7.55 15.84
CA VAL A 303 9.32 7.56 14.40
C VAL A 303 8.03 8.34 14.15
N PHE A 304 8.09 9.36 13.30
CA PHE A 304 6.95 10.15 12.86
C PHE A 304 6.61 9.81 11.42
N ALA A 305 5.39 9.32 11.18
CA ALA A 305 4.89 9.03 9.85
C ALA A 305 3.73 9.97 9.49
N TYR A 306 3.91 10.74 8.42
CA TYR A 306 2.93 11.69 7.90
C TYR A 306 2.33 11.19 6.59
N ARG A 307 1.01 11.12 6.52
CA ARG A 307 0.28 10.90 5.25
C ARG A 307 -0.20 12.25 4.72
N MET A 308 0.23 12.63 3.52
CA MET A 308 -0.16 13.90 2.91
C MET A 308 -1.48 13.74 2.17
N ILE A 309 -2.49 14.53 2.55
CA ILE A 309 -3.86 14.41 2.01
C ILE A 309 -4.32 15.78 1.52
N CYS A 310 -4.70 15.88 0.25
CA CYS A 310 -5.34 17.09 -0.24
C CYS A 310 -6.79 17.21 0.27
N THR A 311 -7.11 18.33 0.92
CA THR A 311 -8.45 18.61 1.46
C THR A 311 -9.49 18.82 0.36
N ASN A 312 -10.75 18.44 0.61
CA ASN A 312 -11.84 18.54 -0.37
C ASN A 312 -11.50 17.87 -1.71
N THR A 313 -10.85 16.70 -1.64
CA THR A 313 -10.50 15.91 -2.82
C THR A 313 -10.89 14.45 -2.66
N VAL A 314 -10.65 13.68 -3.72
CA VAL A 314 -10.76 12.23 -3.75
C VAL A 314 -9.91 11.58 -2.66
N GLU A 315 -8.74 12.13 -2.30
CA GLU A 315 -7.86 11.53 -1.30
C GLU A 315 -8.49 11.52 0.10
N GLU A 316 -9.09 12.64 0.50
CA GLU A 316 -9.80 12.75 1.77
C GLU A 316 -11.00 11.79 1.83
N LYS A 317 -11.76 11.69 0.73
CA LYS A 317 -12.90 10.76 0.64
C LYS A 317 -12.45 9.29 0.70
N ILE A 318 -11.34 8.94 0.05
CA ILE A 318 -10.75 7.60 0.15
C ILE A 318 -10.36 7.29 1.59
N LEU A 319 -9.73 8.24 2.28
CA LEU A 319 -9.36 8.09 3.68
C LEU A 319 -10.60 7.87 4.57
N GLN A 320 -11.67 8.63 4.36
CA GLN A 320 -12.93 8.44 5.08
C GLN A 320 -13.54 7.05 4.83
N LEU A 321 -13.52 6.56 3.59
CA LEU A 321 -13.97 5.21 3.24
C LEU A 321 -13.13 4.13 3.93
N GLN A 322 -11.80 4.31 3.97
CA GLN A 322 -10.89 3.40 4.68
C GLN A 322 -11.20 3.38 6.19
N GLN A 323 -11.41 4.54 6.81
CA GLN A 323 -11.74 4.65 8.24
C GLN A 323 -13.10 4.01 8.57
N LYS A 324 -14.12 4.25 7.73
CA LYS A 324 -15.46 3.65 7.89
C LYS A 324 -15.37 2.12 7.81
N LYS A 325 -14.57 1.58 6.90
CA LYS A 325 -14.34 0.14 6.78
C LYS A 325 -13.50 -0.44 7.91
N LYS A 326 -12.47 0.27 8.39
CA LYS A 326 -11.62 -0.17 9.51
C LYS A 326 -12.41 -0.36 10.81
N LYS A 327 -13.46 0.45 11.05
CA LYS A 327 -14.38 0.28 12.19
C LYS A 327 -15.28 -0.96 12.09
N ILE A 328 -15.55 -1.44 10.87
CA ILE A 328 -16.38 -2.62 10.61
C ILE A 328 -15.51 -3.88 10.50
N ALA A 329 -14.25 -3.75 10.11
CA ALA A 329 -13.33 -4.83 9.79
C ALA A 329 -12.07 -4.80 10.67
N THR A 330 -12.23 -4.87 12.00
CA THR A 330 -11.08 -4.95 12.92
C THR A 330 -10.21 -6.20 12.67
N ASP A 331 -10.66 -7.17 11.86
CA ASP A 331 -9.90 -8.38 11.53
C ASP A 331 -9.63 -8.66 10.03
N ILE A 332 -10.06 -7.80 9.08
CA ILE A 332 -9.90 -8.12 7.65
C ILE A 332 -9.30 -6.93 6.89
N ILE A 333 -7.98 -7.01 6.66
CA ILE A 333 -7.21 -6.10 5.81
C ILE A 333 -7.61 -6.37 4.35
N GLN A 334 -7.97 -5.31 3.59
CA GLN A 334 -8.43 -5.37 2.20
C GLN A 334 -7.41 -4.71 1.24
N THR A 335 -7.25 -5.26 0.04
CA THR A 335 -6.41 -4.72 -1.06
C THR A 335 -7.14 -3.82 -2.05
N ASP A 336 -6.32 -3.15 -2.87
CA ASP A 336 -6.59 -2.33 -4.05
C ASP A 336 -7.76 -2.80 -4.95
N GLU A 337 -7.93 -4.09 -5.20
CA GLU A 337 -9.04 -4.58 -6.05
C GLU A 337 -10.36 -4.73 -5.30
N SER A 338 -10.32 -4.97 -3.98
CA SER A 338 -11.49 -5.29 -3.16
C SER A 338 -12.34 -4.04 -2.88
N ILE A 339 -11.68 -2.92 -2.58
CA ILE A 339 -12.36 -1.64 -2.35
C ILE A 339 -13.13 -1.24 -3.62
N MET A 340 -12.49 -1.33 -4.77
CA MET A 340 -13.06 -0.96 -6.07
C MET A 340 -14.11 -1.96 -6.59
N LYS A 341 -13.99 -3.25 -6.28
CA LYS A 341 -14.99 -4.26 -6.66
C LYS A 341 -16.34 -4.06 -5.98
N ASN A 342 -16.33 -3.48 -4.78
CA ASN A 342 -17.49 -3.29 -3.93
C ASN A 342 -17.99 -1.83 -3.86
N LEU A 343 -17.43 -0.91 -4.66
CA LEU A 343 -17.97 0.46 -4.73
C LEU A 343 -19.39 0.42 -5.33
N SER A 344 -20.34 0.97 -4.59
CA SER A 344 -21.68 1.22 -5.10
C SER A 344 -21.70 2.46 -6.00
N VAL A 345 -22.77 2.63 -6.76
CA VAL A 345 -22.98 3.88 -7.54
C VAL A 345 -22.98 5.11 -6.63
N LYS A 346 -23.54 4.99 -5.42
CA LYS A 346 -23.54 6.07 -4.42
C LYS A 346 -22.14 6.42 -3.93
N ASP A 347 -21.27 5.42 -3.74
CA ASP A 347 -19.88 5.68 -3.35
C ASP A 347 -19.12 6.40 -4.46
N ILE A 348 -19.39 6.06 -5.72
CA ILE A 348 -18.81 6.74 -6.88
C ILE A 348 -19.31 8.18 -6.97
N GLU A 349 -20.62 8.41 -6.89
CA GLU A 349 -21.19 9.75 -6.85
C GLU A 349 -20.58 10.58 -5.71
N SER A 350 -20.41 9.97 -4.54
CA SER A 350 -19.75 10.61 -3.41
C SER A 350 -18.28 10.91 -3.69
N LEU A 351 -17.51 10.03 -4.33
CA LEU A 351 -16.09 10.28 -4.67
C LEU A 351 -15.93 11.50 -5.59
N PHE A 352 -16.80 11.64 -6.59
CA PHE A 352 -16.78 12.75 -7.54
C PHE A 352 -17.66 13.93 -7.14
N SER A 353 -18.24 13.93 -5.92
CA SER A 353 -19.12 14.99 -5.43
C SER A 353 -18.45 16.33 -5.18
#